data_AF-A0A1B6HV27-F1
#
_entry.id   AF-A0A1B6HV27-F1
#
_cell.length_a   1.000
_cell.length_b   1.000
_cell.length_c   1.000
_cell.angle_alpha   90.00
_cell.angle_beta   90.00
_cell.angle_gamma   90.00
#
_symmetry.space_group_name_H-M   'P 1'
#
loop_
_entity.id
_entity.type
_entity.pdbx_description
1 polymer ?
#
loop_
_entity_poly.entity_id
_entity_poly.type
_entity_poly.pdbx_seq_one_letter_code
_entity_poly.pdbx_strand_id
1 'polypeptide(L)'
;MAESSQSKKPHGVQRVLGKLDSSVKNGNYYEAHQMYRTLYFRYLTQKKYGELLELLFDGAKLLLQHDQQTSGADLAILLVDVLVKSETEPSDFHISRLAQLFSMVSPEVAEREVFLGSALRWSSHDHAQFTNGHPSLHQAIAQIFWREKNFVLARYHFLHSRDGTGFATMLVELHRTRGFATEVDLFIAQVVLQYLCLQ
;
A
#
# COMPACT_ATOMS: atom_id res chain seq x y z
N MET A 1 24.35 -41.83 22.77
CA MET A 1 23.16 -40.97 22.85
C MET A 1 23.50 -39.67 22.14
N ALA A 2 22.87 -39.40 21.00
CA ALA A 2 23.12 -38.21 20.21
C ALA A 2 22.41 -37.02 20.87
N GLU A 3 23.18 -36.04 21.33
CA GLU A 3 22.64 -34.77 21.83
C GLU A 3 22.10 -33.97 20.64
N SER A 4 20.82 -33.62 20.76
CA SER A 4 20.08 -32.79 19.83
C SER A 4 20.74 -31.42 19.66
N SER A 5 21.16 -31.13 18.44
CA SER A 5 21.62 -29.82 17.98
C SER A 5 20.45 -28.82 17.99
N GLN A 6 20.24 -28.16 19.13
CA GLN A 6 19.40 -26.97 19.21
C GLN A 6 20.05 -25.84 18.41
N SER A 7 19.43 -25.51 17.28
CA SER A 7 19.67 -24.31 16.50
C SER A 7 19.72 -23.07 17.41
N LYS A 8 20.91 -22.46 17.55
CA LYS A 8 21.11 -21.19 18.23
C LYS A 8 20.31 -20.10 17.49
N LYS A 9 19.12 -19.74 18.00
CA LYS A 9 18.41 -18.54 17.54
C LYS A 9 19.34 -17.33 17.70
N PRO A 10 19.47 -16.44 16.69
CA PRO A 10 20.45 -15.36 16.75
C PRO A 10 20.02 -14.34 17.82
N HIS A 11 20.70 -14.34 18.97
CA HIS A 11 20.43 -13.48 20.14
C HIS A 11 20.27 -11.98 19.81
N GLY A 12 20.80 -11.51 18.68
CA GLY A 12 20.69 -10.13 18.24
C GLY A 12 19.27 -9.71 17.85
N VAL A 13 18.48 -10.56 17.19
CA VAL A 13 17.12 -10.20 16.71
C VAL A 13 16.19 -10.00 17.89
N GLN A 14 16.19 -10.95 18.82
CA GLN A 14 15.29 -10.92 19.99
C GLN A 14 15.57 -9.71 20.89
N ARG A 15 16.83 -9.28 20.99
CA ARG A 15 17.20 -8.03 21.67
C ARG A 15 16.61 -6.79 20.98
N VAL A 16 16.60 -6.74 19.65
CA VAL A 16 16.02 -5.59 18.91
C VAL A 16 14.50 -5.60 19.00
N LEU A 17 13.85 -6.75 18.94
CA LEU A 17 12.40 -6.87 19.18
C LEU A 17 12.00 -6.39 20.58
N GLY A 18 12.75 -6.75 21.62
CA GLY A 18 12.49 -6.26 22.97
C GLY A 18 12.65 -4.74 23.11
N LYS A 19 13.62 -4.16 22.41
CA LYS A 19 13.79 -2.70 22.35
C LYS A 19 12.65 -2.03 21.58
N LEU A 20 12.25 -2.60 20.46
CA LEU A 20 11.12 -2.11 19.66
C LEU A 20 9.84 -2.07 20.51
N ASP A 21 9.51 -3.18 21.18
CA ASP A 21 8.33 -3.26 22.05
C ASP A 21 8.37 -2.21 23.17
N SER A 22 9.54 -2.01 23.77
CA SER A 22 9.73 -0.97 24.79
C SER A 22 9.55 0.44 24.22
N SER A 23 10.13 0.72 23.05
CA SER A 23 10.00 2.02 22.38
C SER A 23 8.55 2.33 22.03
N VAL A 24 7.82 1.36 21.48
CA VAL A 24 6.39 1.49 21.16
C VAL A 24 5.57 1.78 22.41
N LYS A 25 5.76 1.01 23.49
CA LYS A 25 5.01 1.19 24.75
C LYS A 25 5.26 2.54 25.41
N ASN A 26 6.46 3.07 25.25
CA ASN A 26 6.86 4.36 25.82
C ASN A 26 6.53 5.56 24.91
N GLY A 27 5.94 5.34 23.72
CA GLY A 27 5.66 6.41 22.75
C GLY A 27 6.90 6.96 22.03
N ASN A 28 8.04 6.26 22.12
CA ASN A 28 9.30 6.61 21.48
C ASN A 28 9.29 6.14 20.02
N TYR A 29 8.40 6.73 19.21
CA TYR A 29 8.09 6.22 17.88
C TYR A 29 9.22 6.41 16.86
N TYR A 30 10.03 7.45 17.01
CA TYR A 30 11.21 7.64 16.16
C TYR A 30 12.22 6.49 16.38
N GLU A 31 12.49 6.15 17.64
CA GLU A 31 13.34 5.01 17.98
C GLU A 31 12.73 3.70 17.51
N ALA A 32 11.41 3.52 17.67
CA ALA A 32 10.69 2.35 17.17
C ALA A 32 10.87 2.20 15.64
N HIS A 33 10.72 3.29 14.89
CA HIS A 33 10.94 3.33 13.44
C HIS A 33 12.36 2.89 13.06
N GLN A 34 13.39 3.37 13.76
CA GLN A 34 14.77 2.92 13.53
C GLN A 34 14.98 1.44 13.87
N MET A 35 14.28 0.92 14.88
CA MET A 35 14.31 -0.51 15.21
C MET A 35 13.63 -1.35 14.13
N TYR A 36 12.49 -0.91 13.57
CA TYR A 36 11.85 -1.57 12.42
C TYR A 36 12.79 -1.64 11.22
N ARG A 37 13.44 -0.52 10.85
CA ARG A 37 14.42 -0.48 9.74
C ARG A 37 15.60 -1.42 9.99
N THR A 38 16.07 -1.51 11.24
CA THR A 38 17.14 -2.45 11.62
C THR A 38 16.69 -3.91 11.45
N LEU A 39 15.46 -4.23 11.86
CA LEU A 39 14.89 -5.57 11.71
C LEU A 39 14.66 -5.92 10.24
N TYR A 40 14.24 -4.96 9.42
CA TYR A 40 14.11 -5.11 7.97
C TYR A 40 15.37 -5.69 7.35
N PHE A 41 16.53 -5.05 7.52
CA PHE A 41 17.78 -5.56 6.93
C PHE A 41 18.14 -6.95 7.45
N ARG A 42 17.95 -7.18 8.75
CA ARG A 42 18.31 -8.48 9.37
C ARG A 42 17.44 -9.63 8.88
N TYR A 43 16.13 -9.43 8.79
CA TYR A 43 15.22 -10.46 8.29
C TYR A 43 15.34 -10.65 6.79
N LEU A 44 15.62 -9.58 6.04
CA LEU A 44 15.90 -9.66 4.61
C LEU A 44 17.14 -10.53 4.34
N THR A 45 18.26 -10.29 5.06
CA THR A 45 19.47 -11.13 4.94
C THR A 45 19.20 -12.59 5.31
N GLN A 46 18.30 -12.84 6.27
CA GLN A 46 17.89 -14.18 6.69
C GLN A 46 16.82 -14.81 5.79
N LYS A 47 16.36 -14.10 4.74
CA LYS A 47 15.25 -14.51 3.86
C LYS A 47 13.96 -14.87 4.62
N LYS A 48 13.73 -14.24 5.78
CA LYS A 48 12.53 -14.41 6.61
C LYS A 48 11.41 -13.50 6.12
N TYR A 49 11.02 -13.65 4.86
CA TYR A 49 10.10 -12.72 4.20
C TYR A 49 8.72 -12.67 4.87
N GLY A 50 8.12 -13.83 5.19
CA GLY A 50 6.81 -13.87 5.85
C GLY A 50 6.77 -13.15 7.20
N GLU A 51 7.75 -13.42 8.08
CA GLU A 51 7.87 -12.73 9.38
C GLU A 51 8.08 -11.22 9.19
N LEU A 52 8.84 -10.83 8.15
CA LEU A 52 9.13 -9.43 7.88
C LEU A 52 7.94 -8.67 7.30
N LEU A 53 7.15 -9.29 6.43
CA LEU A 53 5.92 -8.70 5.87
C LEU A 53 4.92 -8.38 6.98
N GLU A 54 4.70 -9.33 7.91
CA GLU A 54 3.85 -9.10 9.07
C GLU A 54 4.39 -7.96 9.95
N LEU A 55 5.68 -8.01 10.29
CA LEU A 55 6.32 -7.00 11.14
C LEU A 55 6.19 -5.58 10.55
N LEU A 56 6.43 -5.43 9.25
CA LEU A 56 6.39 -4.11 8.58
C LEU A 56 4.97 -3.58 8.45
N PHE A 57 4.00 -4.44 8.12
CA PHE A 57 2.61 -4.01 8.04
C PHE A 57 2.08 -3.57 9.41
N ASP A 58 2.29 -4.38 10.44
CA ASP A 58 1.85 -4.05 11.79
C ASP A 58 2.54 -2.79 12.30
N GLY A 59 3.85 -2.65 12.02
CA GLY A 59 4.61 -1.45 12.33
C GLY A 59 4.14 -0.20 11.61
N ALA A 60 3.92 -0.29 10.29
CA ALA A 60 3.40 0.83 9.50
C ALA A 60 2.03 1.27 10.02
N LYS A 61 1.12 0.30 10.23
CA LYS A 61 -0.23 0.57 10.75
C LYS A 61 -0.17 1.24 12.13
N LEU A 62 0.64 0.72 13.04
CA LEU A 62 0.83 1.29 14.38
C LEU A 62 1.33 2.73 14.33
N LEU A 63 2.36 3.00 13.54
CA LEU A 63 2.94 4.34 13.42
C LEU A 63 1.92 5.32 12.83
N LEU A 64 1.17 4.92 11.79
CA LEU A 64 0.11 5.74 11.20
C LEU A 64 -1.03 6.01 12.20
N GLN A 65 -1.38 5.05 13.06
CA GLN A 65 -2.38 5.23 14.12
C GLN A 65 -1.95 6.24 15.19
N HIS A 66 -0.65 6.47 15.35
CA HIS A 66 -0.07 7.44 16.28
C HIS A 66 0.44 8.71 15.57
N ASP A 67 -0.11 9.00 14.40
CA ASP A 67 0.18 10.18 13.59
C ASP A 67 1.65 10.35 13.17
N GLN A 68 2.41 9.24 13.17
CA GLN A 68 3.79 9.20 12.69
C GLN A 68 3.80 8.95 11.18
N GLN A 69 3.22 9.89 10.43
CA GLN A 69 2.87 9.74 9.01
C GLN A 69 4.06 9.34 8.14
N THR A 70 5.16 10.09 8.19
CA THR A 70 6.38 9.83 7.40
C THR A 70 7.00 8.49 7.74
N SER A 71 7.11 8.15 9.03
CA SER A 71 7.68 6.87 9.45
C SER A 71 6.80 5.67 9.06
N GLY A 72 5.48 5.82 9.17
CA GLY A 72 4.52 4.81 8.73
C GLY A 72 4.55 4.58 7.22
N ALA A 73 4.63 5.66 6.44
CA ALA A 73 4.77 5.60 4.98
C ALA A 73 6.11 4.96 4.55
N ASP A 74 7.22 5.29 5.21
CA ASP A 74 8.53 4.63 4.97
C ASP A 74 8.43 3.12 5.20
N LEU A 75 7.80 2.67 6.30
CA LEU A 75 7.61 1.24 6.54
C LEU A 75 6.69 0.57 5.51
N ALA A 76 5.67 1.27 5.01
CA ALA A 76 4.81 0.78 3.93
C ALA A 76 5.58 0.63 2.61
N ILE A 77 6.52 1.54 2.30
CA ILE A 77 7.42 1.42 1.15
C ILE A 77 8.35 0.22 1.32
N LEU A 78 8.92 0.02 2.53
CA LEU A 78 9.73 -1.16 2.82
C LEU A 78 8.92 -2.46 2.69
N LEU A 79 7.64 -2.46 3.08
CA LEU A 79 6.76 -3.61 2.89
C LEU A 79 6.65 -3.99 1.41
N VAL A 80 6.45 -3.02 0.51
CA VAL A 80 6.41 -3.25 -0.93
C VAL A 80 7.76 -3.75 -1.45
N ASP A 81 8.86 -3.18 -0.99
CA ASP A 81 10.20 -3.66 -1.37
C ASP A 81 10.43 -5.13 -0.95
N VAL A 82 9.93 -5.56 0.20
CA VAL A 82 9.98 -6.97 0.60
C VAL A 82 9.15 -7.83 -0.34
N LEU A 83 7.92 -7.43 -0.68
CA LEU A 83 7.07 -8.16 -1.64
C LEU A 83 7.78 -8.37 -3.00
N VAL A 84 8.50 -7.36 -3.47
CA VAL A 84 9.31 -7.45 -4.71
C VAL A 84 10.48 -8.43 -4.51
N LYS A 85 11.26 -8.28 -3.44
CA LYS A 85 12.44 -9.12 -3.18
C LYS A 85 12.12 -10.57 -2.84
N SER A 86 10.92 -10.84 -2.35
CA SER A 86 10.41 -12.17 -2.09
C SER A 86 9.64 -12.75 -3.28
N GLU A 87 9.64 -12.08 -4.44
CA GLU A 87 8.94 -12.50 -5.66
C GLU A 87 7.48 -12.89 -5.38
N THR A 88 6.85 -12.15 -4.47
CA THR A 88 5.50 -12.47 -4.01
C THR A 88 4.49 -11.95 -5.00
N GLU A 89 3.68 -12.86 -5.54
CA GLU A 89 2.64 -12.53 -6.50
C GLU A 89 1.55 -11.63 -5.88
N PRO A 90 0.97 -10.71 -6.67
CA PRO A 90 -0.18 -9.94 -6.23
C PRO A 90 -1.37 -10.84 -5.87
N SER A 91 -1.87 -10.69 -4.65
CA SER A 91 -3.06 -11.39 -4.16
C SER A 91 -4.01 -10.41 -3.49
N ASP A 92 -5.30 -10.76 -3.39
CA ASP A 92 -6.30 -9.94 -2.72
C ASP A 92 -5.90 -9.60 -1.27
N PHE A 93 -5.25 -10.54 -0.59
CA PHE A 93 -4.72 -10.33 0.76
C PHE A 93 -3.68 -9.19 0.79
N HIS A 94 -2.65 -9.24 -0.05
CA HIS A 94 -1.63 -8.20 -0.09
C HIS A 94 -2.19 -6.86 -0.58
N ILE A 95 -3.04 -6.87 -1.61
CA ILE A 95 -3.69 -5.67 -2.14
C ILE A 95 -4.53 -4.97 -1.06
N SER A 96 -5.32 -5.72 -0.29
CA SER A 96 -6.12 -5.15 0.80
C SER A 96 -5.26 -4.48 1.88
N ARG A 97 -4.09 -5.05 2.19
CA ARG A 97 -3.15 -4.50 3.18
C ARG A 97 -2.50 -3.21 2.68
N LEU A 98 -2.05 -3.20 1.43
CA LEU A 98 -1.47 -1.98 0.82
C LEU A 98 -2.51 -0.86 0.74
N ALA A 99 -3.74 -1.18 0.32
CA ALA A 99 -4.84 -0.21 0.28
C ALA A 99 -5.20 0.31 1.68
N GLN A 100 -5.20 -0.56 2.70
CA GLN A 100 -5.43 -0.16 4.08
C GLN A 100 -4.37 0.85 4.53
N LEU A 101 -3.08 0.54 4.36
CA LEU A 101 -2.01 1.46 4.72
C LEU A 101 -2.12 2.77 3.93
N PHE A 102 -2.40 2.71 2.62
CA PHE A 102 -2.53 3.91 1.78
C PHE A 102 -3.68 4.82 2.25
N SER A 103 -4.79 4.25 2.71
CA SER A 103 -5.91 5.01 3.26
C SER A 103 -5.61 5.72 4.57
N MET A 104 -4.53 5.31 5.26
CA MET A 104 -4.11 5.89 6.54
C MET A 104 -3.00 6.93 6.38
N VAL A 105 -2.29 6.94 5.26
CA VAL A 105 -1.24 7.93 4.98
C VAL A 105 -1.88 9.25 4.55
N SER A 106 -1.54 10.35 5.23
CA SER A 106 -2.03 11.68 4.88
C SER A 106 -1.72 12.07 3.43
N PRO A 107 -2.65 12.71 2.69
CA PRO A 107 -2.38 13.26 1.36
C PRO A 107 -1.24 14.29 1.31
N GLU A 108 -0.89 14.89 2.44
CA GLU A 108 0.14 15.94 2.55
C GLU A 108 1.57 15.37 2.58
N VAL A 109 1.71 14.05 2.73
CA VAL A 109 2.99 13.36 2.91
C VAL A 109 3.55 12.98 1.54
N ALA A 110 4.74 13.45 1.20
CA ALA A 110 5.38 13.19 -0.09
C ALA A 110 5.61 11.69 -0.36
N GLU A 111 5.92 10.93 0.68
CA GLU A 111 6.11 9.48 0.62
C GLU A 111 4.86 8.73 0.16
N ARG A 112 3.67 9.33 0.25
CA ARG A 112 2.42 8.71 -0.20
C ARG A 112 2.43 8.40 -1.69
N GLU A 113 2.96 9.31 -2.50
CA GLU A 113 3.08 9.10 -3.96
C GLU A 113 4.11 8.02 -4.28
N VAL A 114 5.24 8.01 -3.56
CA VAL A 114 6.29 6.99 -3.69
C VAL A 114 5.75 5.61 -3.33
N PHE A 115 4.97 5.54 -2.25
CA PHE A 115 4.30 4.31 -1.83
C PHE A 115 3.33 3.80 -2.89
N LEU A 116 2.46 4.67 -3.43
CA LEU A 116 1.54 4.28 -4.48
C LEU A 116 2.25 3.80 -5.75
N GLY A 117 3.25 4.55 -6.21
CA GLY A 117 4.02 4.19 -7.41
C GLY A 117 4.78 2.87 -7.29
N SER A 118 5.36 2.60 -6.11
CA SER A 118 6.01 1.31 -5.84
C SER A 118 5.00 0.16 -5.78
N ALA A 119 3.86 0.35 -5.11
CA ALA A 119 2.80 -0.66 -5.00
C ALA A 119 2.20 -1.03 -6.37
N LEU A 120 1.94 -0.03 -7.23
CA LEU A 120 1.44 -0.28 -8.59
C LEU A 120 2.44 -1.08 -9.43
N ARG A 121 3.72 -0.69 -9.39
CA ARG A 121 4.79 -1.40 -10.12
C ARG A 121 4.95 -2.84 -9.65
N TRP A 122 4.88 -3.08 -8.35
CA TRP A 122 4.87 -4.45 -7.81
C TRP A 122 3.63 -5.22 -8.29
N SER A 123 2.45 -4.59 -8.28
CA SER A 123 1.20 -5.24 -8.68
C SER A 123 1.12 -5.59 -10.18
N SER A 124 1.95 -4.97 -11.02
CA SER A 124 2.09 -5.30 -12.45
C SER A 124 3.11 -6.40 -12.73
N HIS A 125 3.88 -6.85 -11.73
CA HIS A 125 5.00 -7.77 -11.93
C HIS A 125 4.53 -9.10 -12.54
N ASP A 126 5.24 -9.55 -13.59
CA ASP A 126 5.00 -10.79 -14.35
C ASP A 126 3.61 -10.99 -14.98
N HIS A 127 2.75 -9.97 -14.92
CA HIS A 127 1.44 -9.99 -15.56
C HIS A 127 1.44 -9.07 -16.78
N ALA A 128 1.77 -9.62 -17.95
CA ALA A 128 1.75 -8.89 -19.23
C ALA A 128 0.39 -8.20 -19.52
N GLN A 129 -0.69 -8.71 -18.93
CA GLN A 129 -2.04 -8.15 -19.01
C GLN A 129 -2.27 -6.89 -18.15
N PHE A 130 -1.38 -6.56 -17.20
CA PHE A 130 -1.55 -5.48 -16.22
C PHE A 130 -0.38 -4.49 -16.27
N THR A 131 -0.08 -3.96 -17.45
CA THR A 131 1.07 -3.07 -17.70
C THR A 131 1.15 -1.86 -16.78
N ASN A 132 0.00 -1.37 -16.28
CA ASN A 132 -0.09 -0.19 -15.42
C ASN A 132 -0.42 -0.50 -13.95
N GLY A 133 -0.49 -1.78 -13.56
CA GLY A 133 -0.85 -2.23 -12.21
C GLY A 133 -2.10 -3.10 -12.17
N HIS A 134 -2.27 -3.85 -11.08
CA HIS A 134 -3.37 -4.80 -10.91
C HIS A 134 -4.72 -4.06 -10.79
N PRO A 135 -5.78 -4.45 -11.52
CA PRO A 135 -7.08 -3.77 -11.50
C PRO A 135 -7.72 -3.67 -10.10
N SER A 136 -7.57 -4.69 -9.26
CA SER A 136 -8.08 -4.66 -7.87
C SER A 136 -7.38 -3.63 -7.00
N LEU A 137 -6.06 -3.41 -7.21
CA LEU A 137 -5.34 -2.35 -6.50
C LEU A 137 -5.83 -0.97 -6.98
N HIS A 138 -5.95 -0.78 -8.29
CA HIS A 138 -6.55 0.43 -8.86
C HIS A 138 -7.94 0.71 -8.30
N GLN A 139 -8.81 -0.29 -8.20
CA GLN A 139 -10.14 -0.15 -7.60
C GLN A 139 -10.07 0.39 -6.16
N ALA A 140 -9.26 -0.24 -5.32
CA ALA A 140 -9.15 0.16 -3.91
C ALA A 140 -8.59 1.59 -3.76
N ILE A 141 -7.57 1.94 -4.55
CA ILE A 141 -6.98 3.29 -4.56
C ILE A 141 -7.98 4.33 -5.09
N ALA A 142 -8.75 4.00 -6.12
CA ALA A 142 -9.78 4.88 -6.67
C ALA A 142 -10.84 5.23 -5.62
N GLN A 143 -11.30 4.24 -4.86
CA GLN A 143 -12.25 4.44 -3.76
C GLN A 143 -11.68 5.33 -2.64
N ILE A 144 -10.39 5.20 -2.33
CA ILE A 144 -9.71 6.05 -1.35
C ILE A 144 -9.70 7.51 -1.84
N PHE A 145 -9.22 7.76 -3.06
CA PHE A 145 -9.20 9.12 -3.62
C PHE A 145 -10.60 9.72 -3.78
N TRP A 146 -11.61 8.90 -4.09
CA TRP A 146 -12.99 9.36 -4.16
C TRP A 146 -13.51 9.82 -2.79
N ARG A 147 -13.24 9.06 -1.71
CA ARG A 147 -13.57 9.50 -0.34
C ARG A 147 -12.87 10.81 0.03
N GLU A 148 -11.65 11.01 -0.44
CA GLU A 148 -10.85 12.23 -0.26
C GLU A 148 -11.28 13.38 -1.20
N LYS A 149 -12.32 13.19 -2.03
CA LYS A 149 -12.78 14.14 -3.06
C LYS A 149 -11.70 14.55 -4.06
N ASN A 150 -10.65 13.74 -4.20
CA ASN A 150 -9.66 13.85 -5.27
C ASN A 150 -10.18 13.12 -6.51
N PHE A 151 -11.17 13.73 -7.16
CA PHE A 151 -11.85 13.14 -8.31
C PHE A 151 -10.93 12.91 -9.51
N VAL A 152 -9.87 13.72 -9.67
CA VAL A 152 -8.91 13.58 -10.77
C VAL A 152 -8.18 12.25 -10.67
N LEU A 153 -7.57 11.97 -9.52
CA LEU A 153 -6.87 10.71 -9.29
C LEU A 153 -7.85 9.53 -9.16
N ALA A 154 -9.01 9.72 -8.51
CA ALA A 154 -10.03 8.68 -8.44
C ALA A 154 -10.47 8.22 -9.83
N ARG A 155 -10.74 9.17 -10.75
CA ARG A 155 -11.12 8.88 -12.14
C ARG A 155 -10.01 8.13 -12.88
N TYR A 156 -8.76 8.54 -12.71
CA TYR A 156 -7.61 7.84 -13.31
C TYR A 156 -7.55 6.37 -12.85
N HIS A 157 -7.67 6.11 -11.54
CA HIS A 157 -7.60 4.75 -11.03
C HIS A 157 -8.84 3.92 -11.35
N PHE A 158 -10.04 4.49 -11.31
CA PHE A 158 -11.26 3.77 -11.70
C PHE A 158 -11.21 3.30 -13.15
N LEU A 159 -10.66 4.12 -14.05
CA LEU A 159 -10.50 3.78 -15.46
C LEU A 159 -9.61 2.54 -15.67
N HIS A 160 -8.61 2.33 -14.80
CA HIS A 160 -7.73 1.15 -14.82
C HIS A 160 -8.25 -0.01 -13.95
N SER A 161 -9.41 0.16 -13.33
CA SER A 161 -10.06 -0.85 -12.52
C SER A 161 -11.13 -1.62 -13.32
N ARG A 162 -11.72 -2.65 -12.71
CA ARG A 162 -12.90 -3.34 -13.24
C ARG A 162 -14.22 -2.89 -12.58
N ASP A 163 -14.18 -1.79 -11.82
CA ASP A 163 -15.31 -1.28 -11.04
C ASP A 163 -16.14 -0.25 -11.81
N GLY A 164 -16.86 -0.70 -12.83
CA GLY A 164 -17.70 0.18 -13.65
C GLY A 164 -18.83 0.85 -12.83
N THR A 165 -19.39 0.13 -11.86
CA THR A 165 -20.46 0.64 -10.99
C THR A 165 -19.95 1.72 -10.05
N GLY A 166 -18.82 1.49 -9.37
CA GLY A 166 -18.16 2.49 -8.53
C GLY A 166 -17.75 3.71 -9.32
N PHE A 167 -17.20 3.51 -10.53
CA PHE A 167 -16.82 4.61 -11.40
C PHE A 167 -18.04 5.45 -11.82
N ALA A 168 -19.11 4.82 -12.32
CA ALA A 168 -20.33 5.53 -12.70
C ALA A 168 -20.92 6.32 -11.53
N THR A 169 -20.94 5.74 -10.33
CA THR A 169 -21.44 6.40 -9.12
C THR A 169 -20.60 7.63 -8.76
N MET A 170 -19.27 7.52 -8.84
CA MET A 170 -18.37 8.64 -8.62
C MET A 170 -18.58 9.75 -9.66
N LEU A 171 -18.78 9.41 -10.94
CA LEU A 171 -19.03 10.39 -12.01
C LEU A 171 -20.35 11.15 -11.79
N VAL A 172 -21.40 10.47 -11.32
CA VAL A 172 -22.67 11.11 -10.95
C VAL A 172 -22.44 12.13 -9.84
N GLU A 173 -21.67 11.78 -8.80
CA GLU A 173 -21.33 12.72 -7.74
C GLU A 173 -20.50 13.90 -8.27
N LEU A 174 -19.49 13.63 -9.08
CA LEU A 174 -18.62 14.64 -9.68
C LEU A 174 -19.41 15.64 -10.52
N HIS A 175 -20.29 15.15 -11.40
CA HIS A 175 -21.15 16.01 -12.21
C HIS A 175 -22.07 16.86 -11.33
N ARG A 176 -22.75 16.26 -10.34
CA ARG A 176 -23.69 16.98 -9.47
C ARG A 176 -23.01 18.05 -8.60
N THR A 177 -21.73 17.87 -8.27
CA THR A 177 -21.01 18.77 -7.36
C THR A 177 -20.13 19.79 -8.09
N ARG A 178 -19.63 19.48 -9.29
CA ARG A 178 -18.64 20.31 -10.00
C ARG A 178 -18.88 20.46 -11.50
N GLY A 179 -19.85 19.76 -12.09
CA GLY A 179 -20.13 19.81 -13.53
C GLY A 179 -21.23 20.81 -13.90
N PHE A 180 -21.25 21.23 -15.16
CA PHE A 180 -22.38 22.00 -15.69
C PHE A 180 -23.49 21.06 -16.19
N ALA A 181 -24.75 21.48 -16.03
CA ALA A 181 -25.92 20.69 -16.45
C ALA A 181 -25.90 20.31 -17.96
N THR A 182 -25.20 21.10 -18.78
CA THR A 182 -25.02 20.87 -20.22
C THR A 182 -23.93 19.86 -20.56
N GLU A 183 -23.19 19.34 -19.58
CA GLU A 183 -22.05 18.43 -19.81
C GLU A 183 -22.34 16.97 -19.41
N VAL A 184 -23.55 16.64 -18.95
CA VAL A 184 -23.91 15.31 -18.43
C VAL A 184 -23.48 14.18 -19.38
N ASP A 185 -23.76 14.38 -20.67
CA ASP A 185 -23.40 13.46 -21.74
C ASP A 185 -21.88 13.36 -21.94
N LEU A 186 -21.16 14.48 -21.86
CA LEU A 186 -19.70 14.52 -21.97
C LEU A 186 -19.00 13.69 -20.89
N PHE A 187 -19.49 13.71 -19.64
CA PHE A 187 -18.92 12.92 -18.54
C PHE A 187 -18.92 11.41 -18.86
N ILE A 188 -20.02 10.91 -19.39
CA ILE A 188 -20.18 9.49 -19.72
C ILE A 188 -19.45 9.16 -21.02
N ALA A 189 -19.61 9.99 -22.06
CA ALA A 189 -18.97 9.78 -23.36
C ALA A 189 -17.44 9.69 -23.23
N GLN A 190 -16.83 10.57 -22.44
CA GLN A 190 -15.39 10.57 -22.23
C GLN A 190 -14.89 9.25 -21.61
N VAL A 191 -15.64 8.68 -20.66
CA VAL A 191 -15.25 7.44 -19.99
C VAL A 191 -15.43 6.23 -20.89
N VAL A 192 -16.54 6.15 -21.63
CA VAL A 192 -16.77 5.07 -22.60
C VAL A 192 -15.67 5.07 -23.67
N LEU A 193 -15.37 6.24 -24.24
CA LEU A 193 -14.31 6.37 -25.25
C LEU A 193 -12.93 5.99 -24.69
N GLN A 194 -12.62 6.36 -23.44
CA GLN A 194 -11.35 5.97 -22.81
C GLN A 194 -11.25 4.47 -22.56
N TYR A 195 -12.33 3.81 -22.15
CA TYR A 195 -12.33 2.35 -22.01
C TYR A 195 -12.09 1.65 -23.35
N LEU A 196 -12.67 2.16 -24.45
CA LEU A 196 -12.42 1.62 -25.79
C LEU A 196 -10.97 1.77 -26.24
N CYS A 197 -10.24 2.78 -25.75
CA CYS A 197 -8.82 2.98 -26.04
C CYS A 197 -7.88 2.14 -25.17
N LEU A 198 -8.36 1.56 -24.08
CA LEU A 198 -7.56 0.76 -23.13
C LEU A 198 -7.67 -0.76 -23.39
N GLN A 199 -8.42 -1.16 -24.42
CA GLN A 199 -8.51 -2.56 -24.87
C GLN A 199 -7.25 -3.02 -25.60
#